data_AF-A0A2G0YR38-F1
#
_entry.id   AF-A0A2G0YR38-F1
#
_cell.length_a   1.000
_cell.length_b   1.000
_cell.length_c   1.000
_cell.angle_alpha   90.00
_cell.angle_beta   90.00
_cell.angle_gamma   90.00
#
_symmetry.space_group_name_H-M   'P 1'
#
loop_
_entity.id
_entity.type
_entity.pdbx_description
1 polymer ?
#
loop_
_entity_poly.entity_id
_entity_poly.type
_entity_poly.pdbx_seq_one_letter_code
_entity_poly.pdbx_strand_id
1 'polypeptide(L)'
;MTLTACKDCSAQISTDAKACPQCGAHNSAAFKGARIGGLIYLGLFALAFWWIWGLMTPSTKGQAVTEADFGAAWPLTVPAAELLCEGSPPAALAKVDGKLYALNGSARTAAAEKGWLDGAALTKPNPEVPGIPMDVSPLVERAQALCKR
;
A
#
# COMPACT_ATOMS: atom_id res chain seq x y z
N MET A 1 15.38 31.68 35.40
CA MET A 1 13.98 31.75 35.85
C MET A 1 13.42 33.07 35.36
N THR A 2 12.47 33.05 34.42
CA THR A 2 11.84 34.27 33.91
C THR A 2 10.67 34.63 34.82
N LEU A 3 10.61 35.89 35.25
CA LEU A 3 9.51 36.42 36.05
C LEU A 3 8.57 37.20 35.13
N THR A 4 7.27 37.08 35.36
CA THR A 4 6.23 37.83 34.66
C THR A 4 5.24 38.41 35.64
N ALA A 5 4.63 39.56 35.31
CA ALA A 5 3.64 40.19 36.18
C ALA A 5 2.30 39.45 36.07
N CYS A 6 1.68 39.17 37.22
CA CYS A 6 0.31 38.68 37.28
C CYS A 6 -0.65 39.74 36.71
N LYS A 7 -1.54 39.37 35.80
CA LYS A 7 -2.47 40.31 35.15
C LYS A 7 -3.52 40.89 36.09
N ASP A 8 -3.84 40.19 37.18
CA ASP A 8 -4.90 40.58 38.10
C ASP A 8 -4.40 41.39 39.31
N CYS A 9 -3.20 41.06 39.83
CA CYS A 9 -2.66 41.71 41.04
C CYS A 9 -1.27 42.34 40.85
N SER A 10 -0.71 42.33 39.64
CA SER A 10 0.59 42.91 39.29
C SER A 10 1.81 42.39 40.07
N ALA A 11 1.65 41.38 40.92
CA ALA A 11 2.74 40.74 41.64
C ALA A 11 3.66 40.00 40.65
N GLN A 12 4.97 40.04 40.90
CA GLN A 12 5.92 39.27 40.10
C GLN A 12 5.83 37.79 40.45
N ILE A 13 5.51 36.97 39.45
CA ILE A 13 5.39 35.52 39.60
C ILE A 13 6.30 34.80 38.60
N SER A 14 6.71 33.58 38.94
CA SER A 14 7.42 32.71 38.00
C SER A 14 6.53 32.41 36.79
N THR A 15 7.11 32.44 35.58
CA THR A 15 6.40 32.06 34.35
C THR A 15 5.90 30.61 34.36
N ASP A 16 6.47 29.77 35.21
CA ASP A 16 6.13 28.35 35.36
C ASP A 16 5.05 28.09 36.42
N ALA A 17 4.63 29.11 37.17
CA ALA A 17 3.60 28.97 38.20
C ALA A 17 2.21 28.78 37.57
N LYS A 18 1.49 27.72 38.00
CA LYS A 18 0.13 27.39 37.51
C LYS A 18 -0.93 28.41 37.95
N ALA A 19 -0.75 29.01 39.12
CA ALA A 19 -1.61 30.05 39.68
C ALA A 19 -0.77 31.06 40.48
N CYS A 20 -1.28 32.29 40.60
CA CYS A 20 -0.65 33.33 41.39
C CYS A 20 -0.82 33.03 42.89
N PRO A 21 0.26 33.03 43.71
CA PRO A 21 0.15 32.76 45.14
C PRO A 21 -0.47 33.91 45.95
N GLN A 22 -0.58 35.11 45.38
CA GLN A 22 -1.12 36.29 46.07
C GLN A 22 -2.62 36.48 45.85
N CYS A 23 -3.14 36.17 44.65
CA CYS A 23 -4.54 36.40 44.31
C CYS A 23 -5.29 35.16 43.80
N GLY A 24 -4.60 34.01 43.65
CA GLY A 24 -5.20 32.77 43.16
C GLY A 24 -5.51 32.73 41.66
N ALA A 25 -5.23 33.81 40.92
CA ALA A 25 -5.51 33.87 39.49
C ALA A 25 -4.70 32.83 38.69
N HIS A 26 -5.37 32.11 37.80
CA HIS A 26 -4.75 31.07 36.99
C HIS A 26 -3.86 31.66 35.89
N ASN A 27 -2.67 31.07 35.72
CA ASN A 27 -1.77 31.47 34.65
C ASN A 27 -2.22 30.83 33.31
N SER A 28 -3.09 31.55 32.61
CA SER A 28 -3.58 31.15 31.27
C SER A 28 -2.47 30.97 30.23
N ALA A 29 -1.31 31.62 30.39
CA ALA A 29 -0.18 31.49 29.45
C ALA A 29 0.51 30.11 29.56
N ALA A 30 0.71 29.61 30.77
CA ALA A 30 1.24 28.26 31.00
C ALA A 30 0.32 27.18 30.42
N PHE A 31 -0.99 27.37 30.53
CA PHE A 31 -1.99 26.42 30.01
C PHE A 31 -2.08 26.44 28.47
N LYS A 32 -1.91 27.60 27.83
CA LYS A 32 -1.86 27.70 26.36
C LYS A 32 -0.62 27.02 25.76
N GLY A 33 0.54 27.17 26.39
CA GLY A 33 1.78 26.52 25.94
C GLY A 33 1.70 24.99 25.93
N ALA A 34 1.18 24.40 27.01
CA ALA A 34 0.98 22.95 27.10
C ALA A 34 0.00 22.41 26.05
N ARG A 35 -1.06 23.17 25.74
CA ARG A 35 -2.11 22.78 24.77
C ARG A 35 -1.61 22.83 23.33
N ILE A 36 -0.80 23.84 22.97
CA ILE A 36 -0.19 23.96 21.63
C ILE A 36 0.89 22.89 21.44
N GLY A 37 1.73 22.65 22.45
CA GLY A 37 2.73 21.57 22.41
C GLY A 37 2.11 20.20 22.18
N GLY A 38 0.98 19.90 22.85
CA GLY A 38 0.25 18.65 22.66
C GLY A 38 -0.32 18.49 21.24
N LEU A 39 -0.87 19.56 20.65
CA LEU A 39 -1.40 19.53 19.27
C LEU A 39 -0.29 19.34 18.23
N ILE A 40 0.86 20.00 18.41
CA ILE A 40 2.02 19.82 17.54
C ILE A 40 2.51 18.37 17.60
N TYR A 41 2.63 17.81 18.81
CA TYR A 41 3.08 16.44 19.00
C TYR A 41 2.12 15.42 18.37
N LEU A 42 0.80 15.60 18.55
CA LEU A 42 -0.23 14.76 17.90
C LEU A 42 -0.20 14.88 16.38
N GLY A 43 -0.02 16.09 15.84
CA GLY A 43 0.11 16.32 14.39
C GLY A 43 1.34 15.63 13.81
N LEU A 44 2.50 15.75 14.47
CA LEU A 44 3.73 15.06 14.07
C LEU A 44 3.57 13.54 14.17
N PHE A 45 2.89 13.03 15.20
CA PHE A 45 2.58 11.61 15.32
C PHE A 45 1.68 11.10 14.19
N ALA A 46 0.63 11.85 13.84
CA ALA A 46 -0.26 11.51 12.75
C ALA A 46 0.46 11.53 11.40
N LEU A 47 1.33 12.51 11.16
CA LEU A 47 2.17 12.59 9.95
C LEU A 47 3.18 11.43 9.88
N ALA A 48 3.86 11.13 10.97
CA ALA A 48 4.79 10.00 11.04
C ALA A 48 4.06 8.67 10.81
N PHE A 49 2.89 8.49 11.41
CA PHE A 49 2.06 7.30 11.22
C PHE A 49 1.57 7.18 9.77
N TRP A 50 1.11 8.27 9.15
CA TRP A 50 0.71 8.29 7.75
C TRP A 50 1.87 7.93 6.81
N TRP A 51 3.08 8.43 7.09
CA TRP A 51 4.28 8.12 6.32
C TRP A 51 4.74 6.67 6.51
N ILE A 52 4.70 6.16 7.74
CA ILE A 52 5.03 4.77 8.08
C ILE A 52 4.01 3.78 7.50
N TRP A 53 2.72 4.14 7.45
CA TRP A 53 1.69 3.29 6.84
C TRP A 53 1.95 3.05 5.34
N GLY A 54 2.48 4.04 4.64
CA GLY A 54 2.91 3.90 3.24
C GLY A 54 4.09 2.92 3.05
N LEU A 55 4.95 2.75 4.05
CA LEU A 55 6.05 1.78 4.01
C LEU A 55 5.57 0.33 4.21
N MET A 56 4.37 0.12 4.74
CA MET A 56 3.81 -1.23 4.95
C MET A 56 3.00 -1.76 3.77
N THR A 57 2.91 -1.06 2.63
CA THR A 57 2.29 -1.63 1.43
C THR A 57 3.14 -2.80 0.92
N PRO A 58 2.61 -4.04 0.92
CA PRO A 58 3.37 -5.18 0.43
C PRO A 58 3.65 -4.99 -1.06
N SER A 59 4.93 -4.86 -1.41
CA SER A 59 5.39 -4.95 -2.79
C SER A 59 5.29 -6.41 -3.21
N THR A 60 4.11 -6.88 -3.60
CA THR A 60 4.01 -8.11 -4.36
C THR A 60 4.94 -7.97 -5.55
N LYS A 61 5.81 -8.96 -5.79
CA LYS A 61 6.69 -9.02 -6.95
C LYS A 61 5.87 -9.33 -8.20
N GLY A 62 4.91 -8.46 -8.48
CA GLY A 62 4.07 -8.47 -9.64
C GLY A 62 4.62 -7.51 -10.68
N GLN A 63 4.59 -7.89 -11.95
CA GLN A 63 4.82 -6.98 -13.05
C GLN A 63 3.48 -6.66 -13.69
N ALA A 64 3.05 -5.39 -13.62
CA ALA A 64 1.92 -4.92 -14.38
C ALA A 64 2.25 -4.99 -15.88
N VAL A 65 1.35 -5.59 -16.65
CA VAL A 65 1.39 -5.65 -18.11
C VAL A 65 0.02 -5.28 -18.66
N THR A 66 0.03 -4.66 -19.82
CA THR A 66 -1.16 -4.10 -20.47
C THR A 66 -1.23 -4.55 -21.92
N GLU A 67 -2.42 -4.44 -22.51
CA GLU A 67 -2.61 -4.67 -23.95
C GLU A 67 -1.69 -3.78 -24.80
N ALA A 68 -1.31 -2.58 -24.32
CA ALA A 68 -0.36 -1.71 -25.02
C ALA A 68 1.06 -2.31 -25.14
N ASP A 69 1.47 -3.17 -24.19
CA ASP A 69 2.79 -3.81 -24.21
C ASP A 69 2.91 -4.91 -25.28
N PHE A 70 1.77 -5.51 -25.69
CA PHE A 70 1.72 -6.65 -26.61
C PHE A 70 0.93 -6.37 -27.89
N GLY A 71 0.18 -5.27 -27.94
CA GLY A 71 -0.68 -4.89 -29.06
C GLY A 71 -1.62 -6.02 -29.47
N ALA A 72 -1.61 -6.36 -30.76
CA ALA A 72 -2.44 -7.43 -31.32
C ALA A 72 -2.15 -8.83 -30.73
N ALA A 73 -0.96 -9.04 -30.15
CA ALA A 73 -0.58 -10.32 -29.55
C ALA A 73 -1.12 -10.49 -28.12
N TRP A 74 -1.86 -9.51 -27.57
CA TRP A 74 -2.40 -9.58 -26.22
C TRP A 74 -3.47 -10.69 -26.07
N PRO A 75 -3.19 -11.75 -25.29
CA PRO A 75 -4.02 -12.96 -25.29
C PRO A 75 -5.15 -12.94 -24.27
N LEU A 76 -5.26 -11.92 -23.41
CA LEU A 76 -6.22 -11.87 -22.31
C LEU A 76 -7.44 -11.01 -22.63
N THR A 77 -8.63 -11.44 -22.21
CA THR A 77 -9.89 -10.70 -22.38
C THR A 77 -9.92 -9.35 -21.65
N VAL A 78 -9.07 -9.17 -20.64
CA VAL A 78 -8.96 -7.93 -19.85
C VAL A 78 -7.84 -7.02 -20.39
N PRO A 79 -7.96 -5.68 -20.26
CA PRO A 79 -6.98 -4.74 -20.83
C PRO A 79 -5.63 -4.71 -20.08
N ALA A 80 -5.58 -5.19 -18.85
CA ALA A 80 -4.38 -5.21 -18.02
C ALA A 80 -4.41 -6.39 -17.03
N ALA A 81 -3.23 -6.88 -16.67
CA ALA A 81 -3.05 -7.91 -15.66
C ALA A 81 -1.74 -7.68 -14.89
N GLU A 82 -1.69 -8.10 -13.64
CA GLU A 82 -0.45 -8.13 -12.85
C GLU A 82 0.12 -9.56 -12.91
N LEU A 83 1.25 -9.75 -13.58
CA LEU A 83 1.93 -11.05 -13.66
C LEU A 83 2.69 -11.32 -12.39
N LEU A 84 2.50 -12.49 -11.80
CA LEU A 84 3.20 -12.94 -10.60
C LEU A 84 3.84 -14.30 -10.87
N CYS A 85 4.87 -14.60 -10.09
CA CYS A 85 5.49 -15.91 -10.10
C CYS A 85 5.69 -16.43 -8.68
N GLU A 86 5.28 -17.68 -8.44
CA GLU A 86 5.33 -18.30 -7.12
C GLU A 86 5.91 -19.72 -7.20
N GLY A 87 6.67 -20.11 -6.17
CA GLY A 87 7.10 -21.49 -5.96
C GLY A 87 8.26 -21.98 -6.85
N SER A 88 8.61 -23.24 -6.63
CA SER A 88 9.54 -24.03 -7.42
C SER A 88 8.95 -25.43 -7.57
N PRO A 89 8.55 -25.88 -8.78
CA PRO A 89 8.73 -25.23 -10.09
C PRO A 89 7.95 -23.92 -10.25
N PRO A 90 8.39 -23.00 -11.13
CA PRO A 90 7.81 -21.66 -11.23
C PRO A 90 6.37 -21.70 -11.73
N ALA A 91 5.43 -21.31 -10.87
CA ALA A 91 4.03 -21.12 -11.19
C ALA A 91 3.82 -19.70 -11.73
N ALA A 92 3.46 -19.60 -13.02
CA ALA A 92 3.14 -18.32 -13.64
C ALA A 92 1.66 -17.98 -13.38
N LEU A 93 1.41 -16.80 -12.82
CA LEU A 93 0.09 -16.35 -12.41
C LEU A 93 -0.23 -14.99 -13.04
N ALA A 94 -1.50 -14.76 -13.36
CA ALA A 94 -2.05 -13.43 -13.64
C ALA A 94 -3.03 -13.04 -12.54
N LYS A 95 -2.87 -11.84 -12.00
CA LYS A 95 -3.82 -11.25 -11.05
C LYS A 95 -4.68 -10.20 -11.75
N VAL A 96 -5.98 -10.41 -11.65
CA VAL A 96 -7.02 -9.57 -12.25
C VAL A 96 -8.16 -9.44 -11.24
N ASP A 97 -8.55 -8.21 -10.91
CA ASP A 97 -9.62 -7.93 -9.93
C ASP A 97 -9.44 -8.65 -8.58
N GLY A 98 -8.17 -8.78 -8.14
CA GLY A 98 -7.82 -9.46 -6.89
C GLY A 98 -7.87 -11.00 -6.96
N LYS A 99 -8.26 -11.58 -8.09
CA LYS A 99 -8.26 -13.03 -8.33
C LYS A 99 -6.98 -13.47 -9.03
N LEU A 100 -6.47 -14.63 -8.65
CA LEU A 100 -5.28 -15.24 -9.25
C LEU A 100 -5.67 -16.31 -10.26
N TYR A 101 -5.10 -16.23 -11.46
CA TYR A 101 -5.33 -17.14 -12.56
C TYR A 101 -4.02 -17.87 -12.93
N ALA A 102 -4.08 -19.19 -13.03
CA ALA A 102 -2.97 -20.07 -13.37
C ALA A 102 -2.69 -20.06 -14.87
N LEU A 103 -1.53 -19.52 -15.28
CA LEU A 103 -1.15 -19.40 -16.68
C LEU A 103 -0.41 -20.63 -17.23
N ASN A 104 0.27 -21.40 -16.37
CA ASN A 104 1.05 -22.57 -16.78
C ASN A 104 0.66 -23.85 -16.02
N GLY A 105 1.23 -24.99 -16.45
CA GLY A 105 0.94 -26.30 -15.85
C GLY A 105 1.30 -26.37 -14.37
N SER A 106 2.46 -25.86 -13.97
CA SER A 106 2.89 -25.81 -12.56
C SER A 106 1.90 -25.03 -11.69
N ALA A 107 1.40 -23.90 -12.18
CA ALA A 107 0.38 -23.12 -11.49
C ALA A 107 -0.95 -23.88 -11.39
N ARG A 108 -1.38 -24.58 -12.45
CA ARG A 108 -2.62 -25.37 -12.41
C ARG A 108 -2.54 -26.54 -11.43
N THR A 109 -1.38 -27.18 -11.28
CA THR A 109 -1.20 -28.25 -10.28
C THR A 109 -1.39 -27.73 -8.86
N ALA A 110 -0.87 -26.54 -8.54
CA ALA A 110 -1.03 -25.92 -7.23
C ALA A 110 -2.38 -25.18 -7.06
N ALA A 111 -3.14 -24.98 -8.14
CA ALA A 111 -4.34 -24.16 -8.13
C ALA A 111 -5.43 -24.70 -7.20
N ALA A 112 -5.62 -26.02 -7.15
CA ALA A 112 -6.65 -26.65 -6.32
C ALA A 112 -6.38 -26.42 -4.82
N GLU A 113 -5.13 -26.49 -4.39
CA GLU A 113 -4.75 -26.28 -2.98
C GLU A 113 -4.74 -24.79 -2.60
N LYS A 114 -4.37 -23.92 -3.54
CA LYS A 114 -4.18 -22.48 -3.33
C LYS A 114 -5.43 -21.65 -3.65
N GLY A 115 -6.47 -22.25 -4.23
CA GLY A 115 -7.68 -21.56 -4.66
C GLY A 115 -7.47 -20.66 -5.88
N TRP A 116 -6.53 -20.98 -6.76
CA TRP A 116 -6.31 -20.23 -8.00
C TRP A 116 -7.30 -20.67 -9.09
N LEU A 117 -7.71 -19.72 -9.94
CA LEU A 117 -8.58 -19.97 -11.08
C LEU A 117 -7.78 -20.45 -12.29
N ASP A 118 -8.42 -21.07 -13.27
CA ASP A 118 -7.76 -21.45 -14.52
C ASP A 118 -7.60 -20.23 -15.44
N GLY A 119 -6.38 -19.97 -15.91
CA GLY A 119 -6.08 -18.92 -16.87
C GLY A 119 -6.82 -19.08 -18.20
N ALA A 120 -7.25 -20.29 -18.57
CA ALA A 120 -8.04 -20.52 -19.78
C ALA A 120 -9.36 -19.72 -19.78
N ALA A 121 -9.94 -19.44 -18.61
CA ALA A 121 -11.14 -18.61 -18.50
C ALA A 121 -10.90 -17.12 -18.83
N LEU A 122 -9.64 -16.69 -18.78
CA LEU A 122 -9.23 -15.31 -19.05
C LEU A 122 -8.75 -15.11 -20.50
N THR A 123 -8.40 -16.19 -21.20
CA THR A 123 -7.77 -16.13 -22.52
C THR A 123 -8.79 -15.90 -23.65
N LYS A 124 -8.47 -15.00 -24.59
CA LYS A 124 -9.26 -14.76 -25.80
C LYS A 124 -9.22 -16.00 -26.72
N PRO A 125 -10.28 -16.27 -27.51
CA PRO A 125 -10.20 -17.25 -28.59
C PRO A 125 -9.23 -16.76 -29.67
N ASN A 126 -8.50 -17.68 -30.30
CA ASN A 126 -7.61 -17.36 -31.41
C ASN A 126 -8.43 -16.99 -32.66
N PRO A 127 -8.22 -15.80 -33.26
CA PRO A 127 -8.95 -15.38 -34.45
C PRO A 127 -8.54 -16.15 -35.72
N GLU A 128 -7.31 -16.68 -35.77
CA GLU A 128 -6.77 -17.41 -36.93
C GLU A 128 -7.19 -18.89 -36.91
N VAL A 129 -7.28 -19.48 -35.72
CA VAL A 129 -7.59 -20.91 -35.55
C VAL A 129 -8.78 -21.10 -34.61
N PRO A 130 -10.00 -21.31 -35.15
CA PRO A 130 -11.20 -21.50 -34.34
C PRO A 130 -11.07 -22.67 -33.37
N GLY A 131 -11.54 -22.47 -32.14
CA GLY A 131 -11.56 -23.50 -31.09
C GLY A 131 -10.25 -23.63 -30.29
N ILE A 132 -9.21 -22.85 -30.62
CA ILE A 132 -7.96 -22.81 -29.86
C ILE A 132 -7.87 -21.45 -29.13
N PRO A 133 -7.47 -21.40 -27.85
CA PRO A 133 -7.21 -20.14 -27.16
C PRO A 133 -5.97 -19.43 -27.74
N MET A 134 -5.88 -18.12 -27.57
CA MET A 134 -4.67 -17.36 -27.90
C MET A 134 -3.45 -17.87 -27.13
N ASP A 135 -2.26 -17.67 -27.70
CA ASP A 135 -1.01 -18.07 -27.08
C ASP A 135 -0.67 -17.19 -25.86
N VAL A 136 -0.64 -17.81 -24.68
CA VAL A 136 -0.28 -17.15 -23.41
C VAL A 136 1.21 -17.27 -23.08
N SER A 137 1.99 -17.97 -23.90
CA SER A 137 3.42 -18.22 -23.65
C SER A 137 4.24 -16.96 -23.41
N PRO A 138 4.07 -15.85 -24.15
CA PRO A 138 4.80 -14.61 -23.89
C PRO A 138 4.57 -14.03 -22.48
N LEU A 139 3.36 -14.18 -21.94
CA LEU A 139 3.05 -13.78 -20.57
C LEU A 139 3.64 -14.76 -19.55
N VAL A 140 3.59 -16.05 -19.83
CA VAL A 140 4.19 -17.09 -18.98
C VAL A 140 5.69 -16.90 -18.87
N GLU A 141 6.39 -16.65 -19.97
CA GLU A 141 7.83 -16.40 -19.97
C GLU A 141 8.20 -15.16 -19.14
N ARG A 142 7.43 -14.08 -19.30
CA ARG A 142 7.63 -12.85 -18.55
C ARG A 142 7.36 -13.04 -17.05
N ALA A 143 6.32 -13.78 -16.69
CA ALA A 143 6.06 -14.17 -15.31
C ALA A 143 7.19 -15.03 -14.75
N GLN A 144 7.62 -16.08 -15.45
CA GLN A 144 8.70 -16.97 -15.03
C GLN A 144 10.05 -16.25 -14.88
N ALA A 145 10.30 -15.22 -15.68
CA ALA A 145 11.48 -14.36 -15.53
C ALA A 145 11.50 -13.65 -14.16
N LEU A 146 10.34 -13.40 -13.55
CA LEU A 146 10.25 -12.85 -12.18
C LEU A 146 10.71 -13.87 -11.11
N CYS A 147 10.65 -15.17 -11.40
CA CYS A 147 11.15 -16.25 -10.53
C CYS A 147 12.64 -16.55 -10.70
N LYS A 148 13.30 -16.09 -11.79
CA LYS A 148 14.73 -16.30 -12.00
C LYS A 148 15.53 -15.41 -11.03
N ARG A 149 15.73 -15.93 -9.81
CA ARG A 149 16.74 -15.49 -8.84
C ARG A 149 17.55 -16.68 -8.37
#